data_AF-G7DXR7-F1
#
_entry.id   AF-G7DXR7-F1
#
_cell.length_a   1.000
_cell.length_b   1.000
_cell.length_c   1.000
_cell.angle_alpha   90.00
_cell.angle_beta   90.00
_cell.angle_gamma   90.00
#
_symmetry.space_group_name_H-M   'P 1'
#
loop_
_entity.id
_entity.type
_entity.pdbx_description
1 polymer ?
#
loop_
_entity_poly.entity_id
_entity_poly.type
_entity_poly.pdbx_seq_one_letter_code
_entity_poly.pdbx_strand_id
1 'polypeptide(L)'
;MSRERSMAAQADAQYLMRHAAIKVVQGTVIAVPPLLLATQLYRRTFSLNRFLRGNAIASLVGAAGGAGLYYGRARNFDDVALADRVQRLRSNRSQAQVDDWTLIGSIIGSLLTTTLFMRRANVLYCLLGGASLGAGGGVLTHMYQTYGLQGSIEAVQEGPPGGKIIDDLQSGKADEVLKGKPT
;
A
#
# COMPACT_ATOMS: atom_id res chain seq x y z
N MET A 1 34.37 -8.90 15.78
CA MET A 1 34.15 -9.95 14.75
C MET A 1 33.12 -9.47 13.75
N SER A 2 33.55 -8.81 12.68
CA SER A 2 32.74 -8.57 11.49
C SER A 2 32.63 -9.87 10.71
N ARG A 3 31.48 -10.56 10.80
CA ARG A 3 31.20 -11.69 9.91
C ARG A 3 31.16 -11.14 8.49
N GLU A 4 32.11 -11.54 7.64
CA GLU A 4 32.04 -11.33 6.20
C GLU A 4 30.79 -12.04 5.69
N ARG A 5 29.70 -11.28 5.52
CA ARG A 5 28.48 -11.80 4.91
C ARG A 5 28.79 -12.13 3.47
N SER A 6 28.35 -13.30 3.03
CA SER A 6 28.35 -13.66 1.62
C SER A 6 27.72 -12.53 0.78
N MET A 7 28.21 -12.32 -0.45
CA MET A 7 27.65 -11.27 -1.32
C MET A 7 26.13 -11.43 -1.52
N ALA A 8 25.63 -12.67 -1.52
CA ALA A 8 24.20 -12.98 -1.54
C ALA A 8 23.46 -12.44 -0.31
N ALA A 9 23.96 -12.70 0.90
CA ALA A 9 23.35 -12.22 2.14
C ALA A 9 23.38 -10.67 2.25
N GLN A 10 24.40 -10.01 1.68
CA GLN A 10 24.43 -8.55 1.60
C GLN A 10 23.36 -8.00 0.67
N ALA A 11 23.18 -8.60 -0.51
CA ALA A 11 22.14 -8.22 -1.46
C ALA A 11 20.74 -8.42 -0.88
N ASP A 12 20.51 -9.54 -0.19
CA ASP A 12 19.24 -9.83 0.47
C ASP A 12 18.94 -8.86 1.62
N ALA A 13 19.94 -8.50 2.42
CA ALA A 13 19.80 -7.49 3.45
C ALA A 13 19.45 -6.11 2.85
N GLN A 14 20.11 -5.70 1.75
CA GLN A 14 19.79 -4.45 1.06
C GLN A 14 18.37 -4.45 0.48
N TYR A 15 17.93 -5.57 -0.10
CA TYR A 15 16.57 -5.71 -0.61
C TYR A 15 15.54 -5.52 0.50
N LEU A 16 15.73 -6.16 1.65
CA LEU A 16 14.81 -6.03 2.78
C LEU A 16 14.85 -4.64 3.43
N MET A 17 16.01 -3.98 3.47
CA MET A 17 16.11 -2.58 3.92
C MET A 17 15.27 -1.66 3.04
N ARG A 18 15.37 -1.79 1.71
CA ARG A 18 14.59 -1.00 0.76
C ARG A 18 13.10 -1.26 0.92
N HIS A 19 12.71 -2.53 1.03
CA HIS A 19 11.32 -2.90 1.21
C HIS A 19 10.74 -2.39 2.54
N ALA A 20 11.50 -2.47 3.64
CA ALA A 20 11.10 -1.93 4.92
C ALA A 20 10.93 -0.39 4.87
N ALA A 21 11.83 0.31 4.18
CA ALA A 21 11.72 1.75 3.96
C ALA A 21 10.43 2.10 3.20
N ILE A 22 10.15 1.41 2.08
CA ILE A 22 8.93 1.63 1.29
C ILE A 22 7.67 1.40 2.12
N LYS A 23 7.61 0.34 2.93
CA LYS A 23 6.47 0.07 3.82
C LYS A 23 6.23 1.17 4.86
N VAL A 24 7.30 1.66 5.49
CA VAL A 24 7.17 2.76 6.45
C VAL A 24 6.74 4.04 5.75
N VAL A 25 7.25 4.31 4.54
CA VAL A 25 6.80 5.45 3.73
C VAL A 25 5.32 5.32 3.39
N GLN A 26 4.84 4.16 2.91
CA GLN A 26 3.42 3.93 2.63
C GLN A 26 2.54 4.23 3.85
N GLY A 27 2.91 3.71 5.03
CA GLY A 27 2.18 3.99 6.27
C GLY A 27 2.21 5.47 6.65
N THR A 28 3.38 6.11 6.54
CA THR A 28 3.56 7.54 6.83
C THR A 28 2.71 8.40 5.91
N VAL A 29 2.71 8.09 4.62
CA VAL A 29 2.01 8.82 3.58
C VAL A 29 0.49 8.68 3.70
N ILE A 30 -0.02 7.60 4.27
CA ILE A 30 -1.46 7.49 4.57
C ILE A 30 -1.82 8.29 5.84
N ALA A 31 -0.99 8.22 6.88
CA ALA A 31 -1.30 8.79 8.20
C ALA A 31 -1.01 10.29 8.31
N VAL A 32 0.06 10.78 7.69
CA VAL A 32 0.56 12.15 7.89
C VAL A 32 -0.28 13.22 7.20
N PRO A 33 -0.75 13.07 5.95
CA PRO A 33 -1.62 14.07 5.33
C PRO A 33 -2.88 14.41 6.15
N PRO A 34 -3.69 13.44 6.62
CA PRO A 34 -4.88 13.76 7.42
C PRO A 34 -4.50 14.35 8.78
N LEU A 35 -3.41 13.88 9.41
CA LEU A 35 -2.94 14.42 10.69
C LEU A 35 -2.48 15.88 10.55
N LEU A 36 -1.69 16.20 9.53
CA LEU A 36 -1.24 17.57 9.27
C LEU A 36 -2.40 18.48 8.87
N LEU A 37 -3.38 17.97 8.13
CA LEU A 37 -4.57 18.72 7.76
C LEU A 37 -5.43 19.01 8.99
N ALA A 38 -5.69 18.01 9.84
CA ALA A 38 -6.45 18.15 11.08
C ALA A 38 -5.79 19.15 12.04
N THR A 39 -4.47 19.05 12.24
CA THR A 39 -3.74 19.97 13.11
C THR A 39 -3.71 21.41 12.58
N GLN A 40 -3.60 21.61 11.27
CA GLN A 40 -3.65 22.94 10.67
C GLN A 40 -5.06 23.54 10.70
N LEU A 41 -6.09 22.72 10.49
CA LEU A 41 -7.48 23.14 10.57
C LEU A 41 -7.86 23.51 12.01
N TYR A 42 -7.46 22.69 12.99
CA TYR A 42 -7.66 22.96 14.41
C TYR A 42 -6.99 24.27 14.85
N ARG A 43 -5.78 24.54 14.34
CA ARG A 43 -5.05 25.78 14.63
C ARG A 43 -5.45 26.98 13.77
N ARG A 44 -6.33 26.79 12.76
CA ARG A 44 -6.69 27.80 11.74
C ARG A 44 -5.49 28.44 11.03
N THR A 45 -4.34 27.76 10.98
CA THR A 45 -3.11 28.26 10.33
C THR A 45 -2.82 27.47 9.05
N PHE A 46 -3.82 27.32 8.18
CA PHE A 46 -3.62 26.55 6.95
C PHE A 46 -2.65 27.27 6.03
N SER A 47 -1.52 26.61 5.74
CA SER A 47 -0.54 27.09 4.79
C SER A 47 -0.08 25.92 3.94
N LEU A 48 -0.30 26.03 2.63
CA LEU A 48 0.08 25.00 1.67
C LEU A 48 1.58 24.70 1.73
N ASN A 49 2.41 25.74 1.90
CA ASN A 49 3.86 25.57 1.98
C ASN A 49 4.28 24.78 3.24
N ARG A 50 3.60 25.03 4.37
CA ARG A 50 3.81 24.27 5.62
C ARG A 50 3.31 22.83 5.48
N PHE A 51 2.20 22.62 4.78
CA PHE A 51 1.65 21.29 4.51
C PHE A 51 2.58 20.45 3.62
N LEU A 52 3.05 21.01 2.49
CA LEU A 52 3.96 20.33 1.57
C LEU A 52 5.32 20.03 2.21
N ARG A 53 5.89 21.01 2.94
CA ARG A 53 7.14 20.80 3.69
C ARG A 53 6.97 19.74 4.78
N GLY A 54 5.86 19.75 5.50
CA GLY A 54 5.56 18.75 6.54
C GLY A 54 5.51 17.34 5.96
N ASN A 55 4.82 17.15 4.84
CA ASN A 55 4.76 15.86 4.15
C ASN A 55 6.12 15.43 3.59
N ALA A 56 6.88 16.34 2.97
CA ALA A 56 8.22 16.05 2.47
C ALA A 56 9.15 15.58 3.59
N ILE A 57 9.17 16.29 4.73
CA ILE A 57 10.00 15.91 5.88
C ILE A 57 9.54 14.59 6.46
N ALA A 58 8.23 14.39 6.65
CA ALA A 58 7.71 13.17 7.23
C ALA A 58 8.05 11.94 6.38
N SER A 59 7.92 12.02 5.05
CA SER A 59 8.28 10.93 4.15
C SER A 59 9.78 10.64 4.14
N LEU A 60 10.63 11.67 4.20
CA LEU A 60 12.08 11.48 4.36
C LEU A 60 12.43 10.81 5.69
N VAL A 61 11.84 11.28 6.79
CA VAL A 61 12.04 10.71 8.13
C VAL A 61 11.50 9.28 8.19
N GLY A 62 10.37 9.00 7.57
CA GLY A 62 9.80 7.65 7.46
C GLY A 62 10.70 6.70 6.68
N ALA A 63 11.23 7.13 5.53
CA ALA A 63 12.16 6.33 4.74
C ALA A 63 13.46 6.03 5.51
N ALA A 64 14.08 7.06 6.10
CA ALA A 64 15.29 6.92 6.89
C ALA A 64 15.06 6.06 8.13
N GLY A 65 13.94 6.27 8.84
CA GLY A 65 13.55 5.50 10.01
C GLY A 65 13.30 4.03 9.68
N GLY A 66 12.57 3.73 8.59
CA GLY A 66 12.31 2.36 8.15
C GLY A 66 13.59 1.62 7.76
N ALA A 67 14.46 2.25 6.98
CA ALA A 67 15.76 1.70 6.63
C ALA A 67 16.66 1.49 7.86
N GLY A 68 16.71 2.47 8.77
CA GLY A 68 17.53 2.42 9.99
C GLY A 68 17.06 1.35 10.99
N LEU A 69 15.75 1.27 11.24
CA LEU A 69 15.16 0.22 12.08
C LEU A 69 15.46 -1.17 11.52
N TYR A 70 15.34 -1.32 10.20
CA TYR A 70 15.65 -2.59 9.56
C TYR A 70 17.15 -2.88 9.60
N TYR A 71 18.02 -1.89 9.40
CA TYR A 71 19.47 -2.05 9.52
C TYR A 71 19.89 -2.51 10.92
N GLY A 72 19.30 -1.93 11.97
CA GLY A 72 19.51 -2.38 13.35
C GLY A 72 19.05 -3.82 13.55
N ARG A 73 17.87 -4.18 13.03
CA ARG A 73 17.32 -5.54 13.12
C ARG A 73 18.12 -6.56 12.30
N ALA A 74 18.64 -6.15 11.14
CA ALA A 74 19.37 -6.99 10.22
C ALA A 74 20.67 -7.53 10.81
N ARG A 75 21.24 -6.88 11.83
CA ARG A 75 22.43 -7.37 12.55
C ARG A 75 22.17 -8.68 13.33
N ASN A 76 20.92 -8.96 13.67
CA ASN A 76 20.52 -10.12 14.48
C ASN A 76 20.00 -11.30 13.65
N PHE A 77 19.93 -11.17 12.31
CA PHE A 77 19.49 -12.26 11.44
C PHE A 77 20.65 -13.11 10.95
N ASP A 78 20.38 -14.41 10.84
CA ASP A 78 21.26 -15.37 10.18
C ASP A 78 21.03 -15.36 8.67
N ASP A 79 22.05 -15.73 7.89
CA ASP A 79 22.04 -15.61 6.43
C ASP A 79 20.91 -16.45 5.78
N VAL A 80 20.60 -17.63 6.34
CA VAL A 80 19.50 -18.49 5.88
C VAL A 80 18.13 -17.86 6.18
N ALA A 81 17.99 -17.20 7.33
CA ALA A 81 16.74 -16.52 7.72
C ALA A 81 16.49 -15.26 6.86
N LEU A 82 17.56 -14.61 6.39
CA LEU A 82 17.51 -13.52 5.42
C LEU A 82 16.97 -14.02 4.07
N ALA A 83 17.54 -15.12 3.55
CA ALA A 83 17.12 -15.72 2.29
C ALA A 83 15.65 -16.17 2.29
N ASP A 84 15.20 -16.87 3.34
CA ASP A 84 13.79 -17.30 3.47
C ASP A 84 12.82 -16.10 3.48
N ARG A 85 13.17 -15.03 4.20
CA ARG A 85 12.39 -13.79 4.20
C ARG A 85 12.32 -13.17 2.81
N VAL A 86 13.45 -13.02 2.12
CA VAL A 86 13.46 -12.46 0.76
C VAL A 86 12.60 -13.29 -0.18
N GLN A 87 12.69 -14.62 -0.11
CA GLN A 87 11.90 -15.52 -0.94
C GLN A 87 10.41 -15.34 -0.71
N ARG A 88 9.95 -15.30 0.56
CA ARG A 88 8.54 -15.05 0.89
C ARG A 88 8.05 -13.69 0.38
N LEU A 89 8.87 -12.65 0.52
CA LEU A 89 8.53 -11.33 0.02
C LEU A 89 8.41 -11.30 -1.50
N ARG A 90 9.36 -11.92 -2.22
CA ARG A 90 9.33 -12.00 -3.69
C ARG A 90 8.14 -12.80 -4.22
N SER A 91 7.67 -13.81 -3.48
CA SER A 91 6.47 -14.56 -3.87
C SER A 91 5.16 -13.80 -3.70
N ASN A 92 5.15 -12.67 -2.98
CA ASN A 92 3.92 -11.93 -2.70
C ASN A 92 3.58 -10.94 -3.82
N ARG A 93 2.73 -11.37 -4.75
CA ARG A 93 2.27 -10.59 -5.91
C ARG A 93 1.49 -9.32 -5.52
N SER A 94 0.70 -9.35 -4.45
CA SER A 94 -0.11 -8.18 -4.06
C SER A 94 0.76 -7.03 -3.54
N GLN A 95 1.88 -7.33 -2.88
CA GLN A 95 2.82 -6.29 -2.43
C GLN A 95 3.49 -5.58 -3.62
N ALA A 96 3.87 -6.33 -4.66
CA ALA A 96 4.44 -5.73 -5.86
C ALA A 96 3.47 -4.76 -6.55
N GLN A 97 2.17 -5.11 -6.60
CA GLN A 97 1.16 -4.23 -7.16
C GLN A 97 1.02 -2.92 -6.37
N VAL A 98 0.94 -3.00 -5.03
CA VAL A 98 0.88 -1.79 -4.18
C VAL A 98 2.09 -0.88 -4.42
N ASP A 99 3.28 -1.46 -4.52
CA ASP A 99 4.51 -0.71 -4.76
C ASP A 99 4.49 0.03 -6.11
N ASP A 100 4.00 -0.62 -7.17
CA ASP A 100 3.85 -0.02 -8.51
C ASP A 100 2.87 1.17 -8.50
N TRP A 101 1.69 1.00 -7.89
CA TRP A 101 0.70 2.08 -7.79
C TRP A 101 1.21 3.24 -6.92
N THR A 102 1.96 2.94 -5.86
CA THR A 102 2.60 3.94 -5.02
C THR A 102 3.61 4.77 -5.83
N LEU A 103 4.42 4.10 -6.66
CA LEU A 103 5.45 4.73 -7.48
C LEU A 103 4.82 5.61 -8.58
N ILE A 104 3.82 5.08 -9.31
CA ILE A 104 3.08 5.83 -10.33
C ILE A 104 2.42 7.07 -9.71
N GLY A 105 1.72 6.88 -8.59
CA GLY A 105 1.09 7.98 -7.85
C GLY A 105 2.11 9.02 -7.43
N SER A 106 3.28 8.61 -6.92
CA SER A 106 4.37 9.51 -6.53
C SER A 106 4.88 10.33 -7.69
N ILE A 107 5.15 9.72 -8.85
CA ILE A 107 5.63 10.45 -10.03
C ILE A 107 4.59 11.50 -10.46
N ILE A 108 3.33 11.08 -10.63
CA ILE A 108 2.25 11.97 -11.06
C ILE A 108 2.05 13.11 -10.05
N GLY A 109 1.99 12.80 -8.76
CA GLY A 109 1.81 13.78 -7.70
C GLY A 109 2.98 14.77 -7.61
N SER A 110 4.21 14.32 -7.81
CA SER A 110 5.39 15.17 -7.82
C SER A 110 5.36 16.16 -8.99
N LEU A 111 5.00 15.70 -10.19
CA LEU A 111 4.90 16.51 -11.39
C LEU A 111 3.76 17.51 -11.29
N LEU A 112 2.57 17.06 -10.88
CA LEU A 112 1.39 17.90 -10.76
C LEU A 112 1.58 18.99 -9.69
N THR A 113 2.12 18.62 -8.52
CA THR A 113 2.38 19.58 -7.44
C THR A 113 3.48 20.57 -7.82
N THR A 114 4.56 20.09 -8.44
CA THR A 114 5.64 20.98 -8.89
C THR A 114 5.16 21.93 -9.96
N THR A 115 4.37 21.45 -10.92
CA THR A 115 3.83 22.27 -12.02
C THR A 115 2.87 23.34 -11.51
N LEU A 116 1.96 22.99 -10.59
CA LEU A 116 0.97 23.93 -10.06
C LEU A 116 1.55 24.92 -9.05
N PHE A 117 2.56 24.52 -8.27
CA PHE A 117 3.06 25.31 -7.13
C PHE A 117 4.49 25.84 -7.30
N MET A 118 5.11 25.68 -8.47
CA MET A 118 6.46 26.18 -8.80
C MET A 118 6.66 27.68 -8.53
N ARG A 119 5.59 28.48 -8.58
CA ARG A 119 5.62 29.93 -8.34
C ARG A 119 5.41 30.35 -6.88
N ARG A 120 5.00 29.43 -5.99
CA ARG A 120 4.58 29.76 -4.61
C ARG A 120 5.42 29.07 -3.52
N ALA A 121 6.23 28.08 -3.85
CA ALA A 121 7.03 27.35 -2.88
C ALA A 121 8.34 26.84 -3.49
N ASN A 122 9.29 26.45 -2.63
CA ASN A 122 10.57 25.93 -3.07
C ASN A 122 10.38 24.60 -3.82
N VAL A 123 10.95 24.51 -5.01
CA VAL A 123 10.81 23.38 -5.94
C VAL A 123 11.07 22.03 -5.27
N LEU A 124 12.08 21.94 -4.40
CA LEU A 124 12.40 20.72 -3.66
C LEU A 124 11.26 20.23 -2.76
N TYR A 125 10.60 21.14 -2.04
CA TYR A 125 9.48 20.77 -1.15
C TYR A 125 8.20 20.47 -1.94
N CYS A 126 8.00 21.12 -3.09
CA CYS A 126 6.91 20.77 -4.00
C CYS A 126 7.08 19.39 -4.61
N LEU A 127 8.32 19.04 -5.01
CA LEU A 127 8.61 17.75 -5.62
C LEU A 127 8.48 16.61 -4.61
N LEU A 128 9.12 16.75 -3.44
CA LEU A 128 9.06 15.74 -2.38
C LEU A 128 7.69 15.68 -1.70
N GLY A 129 7.05 16.82 -1.44
CA GLY A 129 5.72 16.88 -0.85
C GLY A 129 4.65 16.36 -1.82
N GLY A 130 4.77 16.68 -3.12
CA GLY A 130 3.90 16.17 -4.16
C GLY A 130 4.08 14.66 -4.40
N ALA A 131 5.32 14.18 -4.40
CA ALA A 131 5.64 12.76 -4.44
C ALA A 131 4.98 12.01 -3.28
N SER A 132 5.10 12.54 -2.07
CA SER A 132 4.45 12.00 -0.88
C SER A 132 2.93 11.96 -1.01
N LEU A 133 2.27 13.04 -1.43
CA LEU A 133 0.81 13.06 -1.57
C LEU A 133 0.32 12.13 -2.68
N GLY A 134 1.05 12.09 -3.80
CA GLY A 134 0.76 11.21 -4.92
C GLY A 134 0.90 9.74 -4.56
N ALA A 135 1.95 9.38 -3.81
CA ALA A 135 2.13 8.03 -3.27
C ALA A 135 0.92 7.61 -2.42
N GLY A 136 0.37 8.53 -1.61
CA GLY A 136 -0.80 8.26 -0.77
C GLY A 136 -2.07 8.06 -1.59
N GLY A 137 -2.27 8.87 -2.62
CA GLY A 137 -3.34 8.67 -3.59
C GLY A 137 -3.25 7.31 -4.29
N GLY A 138 -2.04 6.89 -4.67
CA GLY A 138 -1.79 5.57 -5.28
C GLY A 138 -2.14 4.41 -4.35
N VAL A 139 -1.70 4.46 -3.08
CA VAL A 139 -2.04 3.43 -2.08
C VAL A 139 -3.54 3.40 -1.82
N LEU A 140 -4.18 4.55 -1.65
CA LEU A 140 -5.63 4.64 -1.44
C LEU A 140 -6.41 4.09 -2.65
N THR A 141 -5.92 4.33 -3.87
CA THR A 141 -6.53 3.80 -5.10
C THR A 141 -6.43 2.28 -5.14
N HIS A 142 -5.27 1.71 -4.79
CA HIS A 142 -5.11 0.26 -4.67
C HIS A 142 -6.00 -0.32 -3.58
N MET A 143 -6.10 0.33 -2.41
CA MET A 143 -7.03 -0.09 -1.35
C MET A 143 -8.48 -0.05 -1.83
N TYR A 144 -8.88 1.01 -2.52
CA TYR A 144 -10.22 1.13 -3.07
C TYR A 144 -10.52 0.06 -4.12
N GLN A 145 -9.57 -0.25 -5.00
CA GLN A 145 -9.71 -1.35 -5.96
C GLN A 145 -9.76 -2.70 -5.26
N THR A 146 -8.87 -2.96 -4.30
CA THR A 146 -8.81 -4.25 -3.60
C THR A 146 -10.07 -4.50 -2.79
N TYR A 147 -10.50 -3.53 -1.97
CA TYR A 147 -11.66 -3.69 -1.09
C TYR A 147 -12.99 -3.38 -1.79
N GLY A 148 -13.02 -2.45 -2.75
CA GLY A 148 -14.22 -2.09 -3.50
C GLY A 148 -14.59 -3.07 -4.60
N LEU A 149 -13.59 -3.72 -5.24
CA LEU A 149 -13.87 -4.80 -6.20
C LEU A 149 -14.22 -6.11 -5.49
N GLN A 150 -13.73 -6.35 -4.27
CA GLN A 150 -14.10 -7.55 -3.51
C GLN A 150 -15.60 -7.61 -3.23
N GLY A 151 -16.23 -6.47 -2.89
CA GLY A 151 -17.69 -6.37 -2.77
C GLY A 151 -18.43 -6.51 -4.10
N SER A 152 -17.79 -6.19 -5.23
CA SER A 152 -18.37 -6.36 -6.57
C SER A 152 -18.26 -7.80 -7.07
N ILE A 153 -17.20 -8.53 -6.71
CA ILE A 153 -17.02 -9.95 -7.03
C ILE A 153 -17.94 -10.81 -6.15
N GLU A 154 -18.12 -10.46 -4.87
CA GLU A 154 -19.15 -11.08 -4.02
C GLU A 154 -20.57 -10.85 -4.58
N ALA A 155 -20.88 -9.63 -5.07
CA ALA A 155 -22.15 -9.33 -5.71
C ALA A 155 -22.36 -10.02 -7.08
N VAL A 156 -21.29 -10.36 -7.80
CA VAL A 156 -21.35 -11.14 -9.07
C VAL A 156 -21.45 -12.65 -8.79
N GLN A 157 -20.90 -13.12 -7.66
CA GLN A 157 -20.97 -14.51 -7.23
C GLN A 157 -22.32 -14.85 -6.57
N GLU A 158 -23.00 -13.86 -5.96
CA GLU A 158 -24.44 -13.90 -5.70
C GLU A 158 -25.26 -13.62 -6.97
N GLY A 159 -24.96 -14.33 -8.06
CA GLY A 159 -25.66 -14.20 -9.34
C GLY A 159 -27.19 -14.17 -9.20
N PRO A 160 -27.90 -13.57 -10.17
CA PRO A 160 -29.33 -13.29 -10.08
C PRO A 160 -30.13 -14.56 -9.69
N PRO A 161 -31.31 -14.41 -9.06
CA PRO A 161 -32.05 -15.46 -8.34
C PRO A 161 -32.54 -16.67 -9.20
N GLY A 162 -31.93 -16.94 -10.35
CA GLY A 162 -32.07 -18.17 -11.11
C GLY A 162 -31.03 -19.26 -10.81
N GLY A 163 -29.90 -18.95 -10.16
CA GLY A 163 -28.82 -19.95 -9.91
C GLY A 163 -29.18 -21.03 -8.88
N LYS A 164 -29.87 -20.64 -7.79
CA LYS A 164 -30.33 -21.59 -6.75
C LYS A 164 -31.33 -22.62 -7.29
N ILE A 165 -32.11 -22.25 -8.31
CA ILE A 165 -33.10 -23.14 -8.93
C ILE A 165 -32.41 -24.26 -9.72
N ILE A 166 -31.25 -23.98 -10.34
CA ILE A 166 -30.51 -24.96 -11.15
C ILE A 166 -29.73 -25.92 -10.23
N ASP A 167 -29.19 -25.42 -9.12
CA ASP A 167 -28.54 -26.24 -8.09
C ASP A 167 -29.54 -27.13 -7.33
N ASP A 168 -30.76 -26.63 -7.06
CA ASP A 168 -31.85 -27.44 -6.48
C ASP A 168 -32.42 -28.47 -7.49
N LEU A 169 -32.38 -28.19 -8.79
CA LEU A 169 -32.73 -29.14 -9.86
C LEU A 169 -31.64 -30.19 -10.11
N GLN A 170 -30.36 -29.86 -9.97
CA GLN A 170 -29.23 -30.79 -10.15
C GLN A 170 -28.92 -31.64 -8.90
N SER A 171 -29.29 -31.18 -7.71
CA SER A 171 -29.05 -31.91 -6.45
C SER A 171 -30.04 -33.05 -6.15
N GLY A 172 -30.86 -33.45 -7.13
CA GLY A 172 -31.69 -34.67 -7.01
C GLY A 172 -32.84 -34.56 -6.02
N LYS A 173 -33.27 -33.35 -5.65
CA LYS A 173 -34.45 -33.11 -4.78
C LYS A 173 -35.77 -33.01 -5.55
N ALA A 174 -35.79 -33.36 -6.84
CA ALA A 174 -37.00 -33.37 -7.66
C ALA A 174 -38.06 -34.37 -7.15
N ASP A 175 -37.64 -35.40 -6.42
CA ASP A 175 -38.54 -36.47 -5.95
C ASP A 175 -39.38 -36.08 -4.73
N GLU A 176 -38.95 -35.08 -3.96
CA GLU A 176 -39.66 -34.60 -2.78
C GLU A 176 -40.71 -33.53 -3.13
N VAL A 177 -40.47 -32.74 -4.18
CA VAL A 177 -41.41 -31.72 -4.67
C VAL A 177 -42.60 -32.35 -5.41
N LEU A 178 -42.41 -33.51 -6.05
CA LEU A 178 -43.49 -34.23 -6.76
C LEU A 178 -44.29 -35.21 -5.87
N LYS A 179 -43.85 -35.52 -4.64
CA LYS A 179 -44.59 -36.38 -3.70
C LYS A 179 -45.53 -35.63 -2.74
N GLY A 180 -45.58 -34.30 -2.81
CA GLY A 180 -46.45 -33.45 -2.00
C GLY A 180 -47.83 -33.15 -2.60
N LYS A 181 -48.52 -34.14 -3.19
CA LYS A 181 -49.98 -34.15 -3.35
C LYS A 181 -50.41 -35.54 -3.82
N PRO A 182 -51.24 -36.23 -3.01
CA PRO A 182 -52.66 -36.22 -3.34
C PRO A 182 -53.57 -36.05 -2.12
N THR A 183 -54.73 -35.45 -2.40
CA THR A 183 -56.04 -35.56 -1.74
C THR A 183 -56.13 -36.16 -0.34
#